data_AF-A0A1G1YW89-F1
#
_entry.id   AF-A0A1G1YW89-F1
#
_cell.length_a   1.000
_cell.length_b   1.000
_cell.length_c   1.000
_cell.angle_alpha   90.00
_cell.angle_beta   90.00
_cell.angle_gamma   90.00
#
_symmetry.space_group_name_H-M   'P 1'
#
loop_
_entity.id
_entity.type
_entity.pdbx_description
1 polymer ?
#
loop_
_entity_poly.entity_id
_entity_poly.type
_entity_poly.pdbx_seq_one_letter_code
_entity_poly.pdbx_strand_id
1 'polypeptide(L)' 'MLLLTVGGSFGFYQNAAEMMQQHHMFYAPNLLGTITGMIEAAIIAFAGLYAFGWIYNRLTK' A
#
# COMPACT_ATOMS: atom_id res chain seq x y z
N MET A 1 5.02 1.93 -3.76
CA MET A 1 5.64 0.59 -3.88
C MET A 1 6.62 0.52 -5.04
N LEU A 2 6.18 0.67 -6.29
CA LEU A 2 7.06 0.60 -7.48
C LEU A 2 8.35 1.46 -7.38
N LEU A 3 8.22 2.73 -7.00
CA LEU A 3 9.36 3.63 -6.82
C LEU A 3 10.31 3.19 -5.68
N LEU A 4 9.78 2.57 -4.63
CA LEU A 4 10.57 2.08 -3.50
C LEU A 4 11.27 0.76 -3.84
N THR A 5 10.64 -0.09 -4.65
CA THR A 5 11.28 -1.31 -5.19
C THR A 5 12.44 -0.93 -6.11
N VAL A 6 12.21 -0.01 -7.05
CA VAL A 6 13.24 0.43 -7.99
C VAL A 6 14.32 1.24 -7.27
N GLY A 7 13.95 2.28 -6.52
CA GLY A 7 14.89 3.12 -5.77
C GLY A 7 15.67 2.37 -4.70
N GLY A 8 15.01 1.45 -3.98
CA GLY A 8 15.63 0.56 -3.00
C GLY A 8 16.69 -0.36 -3.60
N SER A 9 16.47 -0.83 -4.83
CA SER A 9 17.47 -1.64 -5.55
C SER A 9 18.75 -0.86 -5.87
N PHE A 10 18.68 0.47 -5.97
CA PHE A 10 19.84 1.36 -6.14
C PHE A 10 20.38 1.93 -4.82
N GLY A 11 19.90 1.45 -3.66
CA GLY A 11 20.33 1.92 -2.34
C GLY A 11 19.64 3.19 -1.85
N PHE A 12 18.70 3.75 -2.61
CA PHE A 12 17.90 4.90 -2.18
C PHE A 12 16.65 4.46 -1.42
N TYR A 13 16.19 5.26 -0.46
CA TYR A 13 14.92 5.02 0.25
C TYR A 13 14.84 3.68 1.02
N GLN A 14 15.96 3.11 1.45
CA GLN A 14 15.98 1.83 2.21
C GLN A 14 15.07 1.86 3.43
N ASN A 15 15.14 2.90 4.27
CA ASN A 15 14.27 3.06 5.43
C ASN A 15 12.77 3.09 5.04
N ALA A 16 12.43 3.73 3.91
CA ALA A 16 11.05 3.79 3.45
C ALA A 16 10.58 2.45 2.84
N ALA A 17 11.48 1.68 2.23
CA ALA A 17 11.20 0.34 1.77
C ALA A 17 10.97 -0.63 2.96
N GLU A 18 11.76 -0.52 4.03
CA GLU A 18 11.58 -1.29 5.26
C GLU A 18 10.25 -0.96 5.94
N MET A 19 9.92 0.33 6.11
CA MET A 19 8.61 0.73 6.63
C MET A 19 7.46 0.19 5.78
N MET A 20 7.62 0.18 4.45
CA MET A 20 6.60 -0.39 3.57
C MET A 20 6.45 -1.91 3.70
N GLN A 21 7.51 -2.65 4.02
CA GLN A 21 7.41 -4.07 4.34
C GLN A 21 6.70 -4.32 5.67
N GLN A 22 6.80 -3.38 6.62
CA GLN A 22 6.07 -3.47 7.88
C GLN A 22 4.58 -3.14 7.72
N HIS A 23 4.24 -2.20 6.83
CA HIS A 23 2.85 -1.75 6.64
C HIS A 23 2.04 -2.58 5.65
N HIS A 24 2.68 -3.33 4.75
CA HIS A 24 2.00 -4.14 3.75
C HIS A 24 2.43 -5.59 3.86
N MET A 25 1.47 -6.45 4.20
CA MET A 25 1.72 -7.86 4.50
C MET A 25 2.26 -8.61 3.28
N PHE A 26 1.87 -8.19 2.07
CA PHE A 26 2.28 -8.83 0.82
C PHE A 26 3.36 -8.06 0.07
N TYR A 27 3.89 -6.97 0.61
CA TYR A 27 4.94 -6.20 -0.05
C TYR A 27 6.32 -6.80 0.19
N ALA A 28 7.04 -7.05 -0.89
CA ALA A 28 8.47 -7.33 -0.88
C ALA A 28 9.15 -6.53 -2.02
N PRO A 29 10.42 -6.12 -1.86
CA PRO A 29 11.18 -5.38 -2.86
C PRO A 29 11.65 -6.30 -4.01
N ASN A 30 10.72 -7.06 -4.57
CA ASN A 30 10.85 -7.84 -5.79
C ASN A 30 9.58 -7.64 -6.65
N LEU A 31 9.62 -8.05 -7.91
CA LEU A 31 8.55 -7.78 -8.87
C LEU A 31 7.19 -8.30 -8.38
N LEU A 32 7.15 -9.56 -7.93
CA LEU A 32 5.90 -10.21 -7.52
C LEU A 32 5.33 -9.59 -6.24
N GLY A 33 6.17 -9.38 -5.22
CA GLY A 33 5.80 -8.71 -3.96
C GLY A 33 5.34 -7.27 -4.16
N THR A 34 5.92 -6.57 -5.14
CA THR A 34 5.49 -5.21 -5.48
C THR A 34 4.09 -5.22 -6.09
N ILE A 35 3.80 -6.16 -6.99
CA ILE A 35 2.48 -6.28 -7.62
C ILE A 35 1.43 -6.67 -6.59
N THR A 36 1.71 -7.70 -5.76
CA THR A 36 0.77 -8.15 -4.72
C THR A 36 0.52 -7.07 -3.67
N GLY A 37 1.56 -6.35 -3.24
CA GLY A 37 1.41 -5.21 -2.34
C GLY A 37 0.58 -4.08 -2.95
N MET A 38 0.71 -3.80 -4.26
CA MET A 38 -0.10 -2.76 -4.91
C MET A 38 -1.58 -3.16 -4.95
N ILE A 39 -1.88 -4.43 -5.22
CA ILE A 39 -3.24 -4.96 -5.19
C ILE A 39 -3.82 -4.88 -3.77
N GLU A 40 -3.05 -5.31 -2.76
CA GLU A 40 -3.43 -5.20 -1.35
C GLU A 40 -3.78 -3.76 -0.98
N ALA A 41 -2.89 -2.81 -1.29
CA ALA A 41 -3.10 -1.39 -1.01
C ALA A 41 -4.36 -0.85 -1.68
N ALA A 42 -4.62 -1.22 -2.95
CA ALA A 42 -5.81 -0.80 -3.68
C ALA A 42 -7.10 -1.33 -3.03
N ILE A 43 -7.12 -2.60 -2.63
CA ILE A 43 -8.29 -3.22 -1.98
C ILE A 43 -8.56 -2.57 -0.62
N ILE A 44 -7.53 -2.41 0.21
CA ILE A 44 -7.67 -1.80 1.54
C ILE A 44 -8.13 -0.35 1.42
N ALA A 45 -7.53 0.43 0.50
CA ALA A 45 -7.92 1.81 0.28
C ALA A 45 -9.38 1.91 -0.20
N PHE A 46 -9.79 1.06 -1.15
CA PHE A 46 -11.17 1.02 -1.62
C PHE A 46 -12.14 0.66 -0.49
N ALA A 47 -11.86 -0.40 0.27
CA ALA A 47 -12.70 -0.81 1.39
C ALA A 47 -12.81 0.29 2.45
N GLY A 48 -11.70 0.94 2.80
CA GLY A 48 -11.66 2.04 3.76
C GLY A 48 -12.45 3.26 3.29
N LEU A 49 -12.25 3.72 2.05
CA LEU A 49 -12.98 4.86 1.48
C LEU A 49 -14.47 4.56 1.30
N TYR A 50 -14.81 3.34 0.87
CA TYR A 50 -16.20 2.91 0.75
C TYR A 50 -16.89 2.90 2.11
N ALA A 51 -16.28 2.29 3.13
CA ALA A 51 -16.81 2.28 4.49
C ALA A 51 -16.94 3.70 5.04
N PHE A 52 -15.94 4.55 4.84
CA PHE A 52 -15.98 5.95 5.23
C PHE A 52 -17.14 6.70 4.56
N GLY A 53 -17.29 6.57 3.24
CA GLY A 53 -18.39 7.19 2.49
C GLY A 53 -19.76 6.67 2.93
N TRP A 54 -19.87 5.37 3.22
CA TRP A 54 -21.10 4.77 3.75
C TRP A 54 -21.46 5.32 5.13
N ILE A 55 -20.50 5.36 6.06
CA ILE A 55 -20.69 5.93 7.41
C ILE A 55 -21.06 7.41 7.31
N TYR A 56 -20.31 8.18 6.51
CA TYR A 56 -20.55 9.61 6.31
C TYR A 56 -21.97 9.87 5.80
N ASN A 57 -22.41 9.12 4.78
CA ASN A 57 -23.76 9.21 4.25
C ASN A 57 -24.82 8.81 5.27
N ARG A 58 -24.53 7.84 6.14
CA ARG A 58 -25.46 7.39 7.17
C ARG A 58 -25.62 8.37 8.33
N LEU A 59 -24.58 9.16 8.62
CA LEU A 59 -24.58 10.17 9.68
C LEU A 59 -25.08 11.54 9.20
N THR A 60 -24.99 11.81 7.90
CA THR A 60 -25.33 13.12 7.30
C THR A 60 -26.71 13.13 6.62
N LYS A 61 -27.27 11.96 6.30
CA LYS A 61 -28.68 11.79 5.91
C LYS A 61 -29.51 11.33 7.11
#